data_AF-A0A165WJ56-F1
#
_entry.id   AF-A0A165WJ56-F1
#
_cell.length_a   1.000
_cell.length_b   1.000
_cell.length_c   1.000
_cell.angle_alpha   90.00
_cell.angle_beta   90.00
_cell.angle_gamma   90.00
#
_symmetry.space_group_name_H-M   'P 1'
#
loop_
_entity.id
_entity.type
_entity.pdbx_description
1 polymer ?
#
loop_
_entity_poly.entity_id
_entity_poly.type
_entity_poly.pdbx_seq_one_letter_code
_entity_poly.pdbx_strand_id
1 'polypeptide(L)'
;MHERFCFPAENIYLLVNGVIYSVHRYFFERDSSSFVGQGLSRRDPMVLAGISTRDLDLFLSILYPSSFGLYSASTVDEWSRILRLADKWSFESIRALAITQLAPIASPIDMIVLGRRYGVNEWLPDAYGTVCVRPAALTLDEGRRLGVDDVIRINAIRQ
;
A
#
# COMPACT_ATOMS: atom_id res chain seq x y z
N MET A 1 18.57 30.44 -10.19
CA MET A 1 17.75 29.21 -10.16
C MET A 1 17.15 29.11 -8.77
N HIS A 2 15.85 28.80 -8.62
CA HIS A 2 15.23 28.72 -7.29
C HIS A 2 15.72 27.46 -6.56
N GLU A 3 16.15 27.57 -5.31
CA GLU A 3 16.81 26.47 -4.56
C GLU A 3 15.89 25.26 -4.32
N ARG A 4 14.59 25.51 -4.07
CA ARG A 4 13.61 24.45 -3.76
C ARG A 4 12.69 24.02 -4.92
N PHE A 5 12.46 24.89 -5.90
CA PHE A 5 11.41 24.71 -6.92
C PHE A 5 11.99 24.85 -8.32
N CYS A 6 13.07 24.11 -8.58
CA CYS A 6 13.65 24.01 -9.90
C CYS A 6 14.10 22.55 -10.11
N PHE A 7 13.23 21.79 -10.77
CA PHE A 7 13.41 20.35 -10.98
C PHE A 7 13.76 20.07 -12.45
N PRO A 8 14.64 19.09 -12.72
CA PRO A 8 14.87 18.63 -14.09
C PRO A 8 13.58 18.08 -14.71
N ALA A 9 13.33 18.40 -15.99
CA ALA A 9 12.19 17.89 -16.76
C ALA A 9 12.47 16.48 -17.29
N GLU A 10 12.71 15.54 -16.38
CA GLU A 10 13.11 14.17 -16.71
C GLU A 10 12.05 13.16 -16.26
N ASN A 11 11.80 12.17 -17.12
CA ASN A 11 10.84 11.11 -16.87
C ASN A 11 11.53 9.78 -16.57
N ILE A 12 10.85 8.95 -15.79
CA ILE A 12 11.12 7.53 -15.66
C ILE A 12 10.11 6.75 -16.49
N TYR A 13 10.58 5.69 -17.14
CA TYR A 13 9.78 4.78 -17.95
C TYR A 13 9.60 3.46 -17.22
N LEU A 14 8.36 3.10 -16.91
CA LEU A 14 8.00 1.88 -16.18
C LEU A 14 7.22 0.94 -17.10
N LEU A 15 7.56 -0.34 -17.12
CA LEU A 15 6.86 -1.35 -17.91
C LEU A 15 6.05 -2.27 -16.98
N VAL A 16 4.73 -2.28 -17.17
CA VAL A 16 3.79 -3.10 -16.39
C VAL A 16 2.86 -3.84 -17.35
N ASN A 17 2.88 -5.18 -17.34
CA ASN A 17 2.02 -6.02 -18.20
C ASN A 17 2.01 -5.58 -19.69
N GLY A 18 3.17 -5.19 -20.23
CA GLY A 18 3.31 -4.72 -21.62
C GLY A 18 2.93 -3.25 -21.87
N VAL A 19 2.45 -2.53 -20.86
CA VAL A 19 2.12 -1.10 -20.93
C VAL A 19 3.28 -0.26 -20.40
N ILE A 20 3.71 0.74 -21.19
CA ILE A 20 4.75 1.69 -20.78
C ILE A 20 4.10 2.93 -20.17
N TYR A 21 4.49 3.22 -18.95
CA TYR A 21 4.19 4.46 -18.24
C TYR A 21 5.39 5.41 -18.41
N SER A 22 5.10 6.70 -18.55
CA SER A 22 6.10 7.78 -18.60
C SER A 22 5.66 8.85 -17.61
N VAL A 23 6.33 8.93 -16.46
CA VAL A 23 5.99 9.82 -15.35
C VAL A 23 7.24 10.55 -14.85
N HIS A 24 7.08 11.62 -14.09
CA HIS A 24 8.20 12.46 -13.64
C HIS A 24 9.10 11.67 -12.70
N ARG A 25 10.40 11.62 -13.03
CA ARG A 25 11.40 10.82 -12.29
C ARG A 25 11.57 11.31 -10.85
N TYR A 26 11.48 12.62 -10.64
CA TYR A 26 11.65 13.26 -9.34
C TYR A 26 10.81 12.63 -8.24
N PHE A 27 9.53 12.32 -8.48
CA PHE A 27 8.67 11.74 -7.44
C PHE A 27 9.12 10.35 -6.99
N PHE A 28 9.80 9.60 -7.84
CA PHE A 28 10.28 8.27 -7.52
C PHE A 28 11.64 8.30 -6.85
N GLU A 29 12.59 9.08 -7.38
CA GLU A 29 13.95 9.16 -6.83
C GLU A 29 14.00 9.94 -5.50
N ARG A 30 13.06 10.86 -5.26
CA ARG A 30 12.99 11.62 -3.99
C ARG A 30 12.74 10.70 -2.80
N ASP A 31 11.79 9.78 -2.94
CA ASP A 31 11.29 8.97 -1.82
C ASP A 31 11.83 7.54 -1.84
N SER A 32 12.42 7.10 -2.95
CA SER A 32 12.87 5.72 -3.10
C SER A 32 14.17 5.59 -3.91
N SER A 33 15.20 5.07 -3.24
CA SER A 33 16.50 4.76 -3.86
C SER A 33 16.41 3.66 -4.91
N SER A 34 15.36 2.83 -4.87
CA SER A 34 15.16 1.71 -5.80
C SER A 34 14.91 2.15 -7.25
N PHE A 35 14.55 3.41 -7.46
CA PHE A 35 14.27 3.97 -8.79
C PHE A 35 15.43 4.80 -9.35
N VAL A 36 16.48 5.05 -8.57
CA VAL A 36 17.61 5.86 -9.00
C VAL A 36 18.35 5.18 -10.14
N GLY A 37 18.48 5.89 -11.27
CA GLY A 37 19.19 5.39 -12.45
C GLY A 37 18.46 4.27 -13.21
N GLN A 38 17.20 3.99 -12.87
CA GLN A 38 16.38 2.96 -13.53
C GLN A 38 15.43 3.58 -14.54
N GLY A 39 15.09 2.83 -15.60
CA GLY A 39 14.05 3.22 -16.55
C GLY A 39 14.29 4.58 -17.21
N LEU A 40 15.55 4.89 -17.54
CA LEU A 40 15.96 6.22 -18.03
C LEU A 40 15.54 6.50 -19.48
N SER A 41 15.10 5.49 -20.22
CA SER A 41 14.62 5.66 -21.59
C SER A 41 13.47 4.73 -21.92
N ARG A 42 12.66 5.11 -22.92
CA ARG A 42 11.56 4.26 -23.41
C ARG A 42 12.03 2.93 -24.00
N ARG A 43 13.28 2.85 -24.47
CA ARG A 43 13.86 1.62 -25.05
C ARG A 43 14.36 0.66 -23.97
N ASP A 44 14.59 1.16 -22.77
CA ASP A 44 15.04 0.40 -21.60
C ASP A 44 14.24 0.82 -20.37
N PRO A 45 12.93 0.47 -20.31
CA PRO A 45 12.07 0.80 -19.20
C PRO A 45 12.34 -0.12 -18.00
N MET A 46 12.12 0.38 -16.79
CA MET A 46 12.18 -0.43 -15.58
C MET A 46 10.97 -1.37 -15.54
N VAL A 47 11.21 -2.69 -15.55
CA VAL A 47 10.15 -3.69 -15.53
C VAL A 47 9.65 -3.90 -14.11
N LEU A 48 8.36 -3.65 -13.88
CA LEU A 48 7.71 -3.85 -12.57
C LEU A 48 6.98 -5.20 -12.53
N ALA A 49 7.72 -6.27 -12.31
CA ALA A 49 7.17 -7.63 -12.27
C ALA A 49 6.22 -7.84 -11.08
N GLY A 50 5.13 -8.59 -11.32
CA GLY A 50 4.14 -8.97 -10.29
C GLY A 50 3.23 -7.81 -9.84
N ILE A 51 3.16 -6.74 -10.64
CA ILE A 51 2.33 -5.56 -10.39
C ILE A 51 1.34 -5.46 -11.55
N SER A 52 0.06 -5.24 -11.23
CA SER A 52 -0.95 -4.98 -12.25
C SER A 52 -0.96 -3.50 -12.63
N THR A 53 -1.46 -3.18 -13.83
CA THR A 53 -1.67 -1.79 -14.25
C THR A 53 -2.58 -1.06 -13.26
N ARG A 54 -3.66 -1.70 -12.80
CA ARG A 54 -4.56 -1.14 -11.77
C ARG A 54 -3.84 -0.78 -10.47
N ASP A 55 -2.94 -1.64 -9.98
CA ASP A 55 -2.20 -1.34 -8.75
C ASP A 55 -1.30 -0.10 -8.93
N LEU A 56 -0.61 -0.02 -10.08
CA LEU A 56 0.22 1.13 -10.39
C LEU A 56 -0.63 2.40 -10.58
N ASP A 57 -1.77 2.33 -11.26
CA ASP A 57 -2.68 3.46 -11.47
C ASP A 57 -3.18 4.01 -10.14
N LEU A 58 -3.56 3.14 -9.19
CA LEU A 58 -3.95 3.55 -7.83
C LEU A 58 -2.81 4.28 -7.11
N PHE A 59 -1.59 3.74 -7.16
CA PHE A 59 -0.43 4.38 -6.55
C PHE A 59 -0.09 5.74 -7.21
N LEU A 60 -0.12 5.79 -8.53
CA LEU A 60 0.10 7.02 -9.30
C LEU A 60 -0.98 8.07 -9.02
N SER A 61 -2.22 7.68 -8.71
CA SER A 61 -3.28 8.63 -8.33
C SER A 61 -2.97 9.43 -7.06
N ILE A 62 -2.08 8.94 -6.20
CA ILE A 62 -1.59 9.68 -5.02
C ILE A 62 -0.56 10.73 -5.43
N LEU A 63 0.33 10.40 -6.38
CA LEU A 63 1.35 11.31 -6.90
C LEU A 63 0.79 12.34 -7.88
N TYR A 64 -0.26 11.96 -8.61
CA TYR A 64 -0.93 12.75 -9.64
C TYR A 64 -2.44 12.81 -9.36
N PRO A 65 -2.86 13.48 -8.27
CA PRO A 65 -4.27 13.58 -7.94
C PRO A 65 -5.00 14.42 -9.00
N SER A 66 -6.16 13.94 -9.45
CA SER A 66 -7.03 14.72 -10.35
C SER A 66 -7.64 15.93 -9.64
N SER A 67 -7.74 15.90 -8.31
CA SER A 67 -8.20 17.02 -7.48
C SER A 67 -7.51 16.96 -6.13
N PHE A 68 -6.94 18.08 -5.70
CA PHE A 68 -6.26 18.14 -4.40
C PHE A 68 -7.24 17.87 -3.25
N GLY A 69 -6.81 17.06 -2.28
CA GLY A 69 -7.62 16.69 -1.12
C GLY A 69 -8.65 15.59 -1.37
N LEU A 70 -8.80 15.10 -2.61
CA LEU A 70 -9.65 13.97 -2.94
C LEU A 70 -8.78 12.80 -3.42
N TYR A 71 -9.08 11.60 -2.92
CA TYR A 71 -8.41 10.37 -3.32
C TYR A 71 -9.32 9.54 -4.21
N SER A 72 -8.73 8.92 -5.24
CA SER A 72 -9.46 8.00 -6.10
C SER A 72 -9.74 6.65 -5.41
N ALA A 73 -8.89 6.26 -4.45
CA ALA A 73 -9.07 5.08 -3.63
C ALA A 73 -10.08 5.34 -2.50
N SER A 74 -11.02 4.41 -2.32
CA SER A 74 -12.09 4.53 -1.32
C SER A 74 -12.33 3.23 -0.54
N THR A 75 -11.79 2.11 -1.00
CA THR A 75 -12.03 0.79 -0.41
C THR A 75 -10.79 0.23 0.30
N VAL A 76 -11.01 -0.73 1.20
CA VAL A 76 -9.91 -1.46 1.88
C VAL A 76 -8.99 -2.14 0.87
N ASP A 77 -9.53 -2.75 -0.19
CA ASP A 77 -8.72 -3.39 -1.24
C ASP A 77 -7.80 -2.38 -1.95
N GLU A 78 -8.34 -1.22 -2.34
CA GLU A 78 -7.57 -0.19 -3.03
C GLU A 78 -6.46 0.40 -2.15
N TRP A 79 -6.79 0.77 -0.91
CA TRP A 79 -5.78 1.29 0.01
C TRP A 79 -4.75 0.23 0.41
N SER A 80 -5.14 -1.05 0.50
CA SER A 80 -4.20 -2.15 0.73
C SER A 80 -3.22 -2.33 -0.43
N ARG A 81 -3.66 -2.12 -1.68
CA ARG A 81 -2.78 -2.14 -2.86
C ARG A 81 -1.78 -0.99 -2.86
N ILE A 82 -2.25 0.22 -2.50
CA ILE A 82 -1.38 1.39 -2.35
C ILE A 82 -0.35 1.13 -1.24
N LEU A 83 -0.79 0.66 -0.06
CA LEU A 83 0.09 0.30 1.04
C LEU A 83 1.14 -0.73 0.62
N ARG A 84 0.74 -1.78 -0.11
CA ARG A 84 1.65 -2.81 -0.63
C ARG A 84 2.77 -2.23 -1.47
N LEU A 85 2.45 -1.33 -2.41
CA LEU A 85 3.44 -0.72 -3.29
C LEU A 85 4.31 0.30 -2.55
N ALA A 86 3.71 1.11 -1.68
CA ALA A 86 4.43 2.09 -0.88
C ALA A 86 5.47 1.41 0.03
N ASP A 87 5.08 0.31 0.69
CA ASP A 87 5.98 -0.50 1.52
C ASP A 87 7.08 -1.18 0.69
N LYS A 88 6.70 -1.85 -0.41
CA LYS A 88 7.66 -2.51 -1.33
C LYS A 88 8.74 -1.57 -1.87
N TRP A 89 8.39 -0.30 -2.05
CA TRP A 89 9.27 0.72 -2.61
C TRP A 89 9.78 1.72 -1.59
N SER A 90 9.49 1.53 -0.30
CA SER A 90 9.93 2.41 0.79
C SER A 90 9.46 3.87 0.66
N PHE A 91 8.28 4.10 0.06
CA PHE A 91 7.64 5.43 0.05
C PHE A 91 6.95 5.68 1.40
N GLU A 92 7.75 6.02 2.41
CA GLU A 92 7.27 6.12 3.80
C GLU A 92 6.08 7.08 3.99
N SER A 93 6.09 8.23 3.31
CA SER A 93 4.96 9.18 3.41
C SER A 93 3.66 8.62 2.81
N ILE A 94 3.73 7.87 1.71
CA ILE A 94 2.55 7.23 1.10
C ILE A 94 2.12 6.02 1.92
N ARG A 95 3.07 5.27 2.50
CA ARG A 95 2.82 4.18 3.44
C ARG A 95 2.02 4.68 4.64
N ALA A 96 2.47 5.76 5.28
CA ALA A 96 1.78 6.39 6.39
C ALA A 96 0.37 6.88 5.99
N LEU A 97 0.24 7.51 4.82
CA LEU A 97 -1.07 7.93 4.29
C LEU A 97 -2.03 6.75 4.14
N ALA A 98 -1.58 5.65 3.53
CA ALA A 98 -2.42 4.47 3.32
C ALA A 98 -2.86 3.85 4.65
N ILE A 99 -1.98 3.80 5.65
CA ILE A 99 -2.32 3.37 7.02
C ILE A 99 -3.40 4.29 7.60
N THR A 100 -3.23 5.62 7.54
CA THR A 100 -4.24 6.56 8.04
C THR A 100 -5.61 6.38 7.37
N GLN A 101 -5.63 6.14 6.06
CA GLN A 101 -6.88 5.98 5.30
C GLN A 101 -7.54 4.60 5.51
N LEU A 102 -6.76 3.55 5.81
CA LEU A 102 -7.27 2.22 6.14
C LEU A 102 -7.91 2.16 7.53
N ALA A 103 -7.31 2.81 8.52
CA ALA A 103 -7.75 2.73 9.92
C ALA A 103 -9.27 2.90 10.15
N PRO A 104 -9.97 3.88 9.52
CA PRO A 104 -11.42 4.06 9.73
C PRO A 104 -12.32 3.07 8.97
N ILE A 105 -11.80 2.37 7.95
CA ILE A 105 -12.63 1.53 7.04
C ILE A 105 -12.30 0.04 7.11
N ALA A 106 -11.15 -0.33 7.67
CA ALA A 106 -10.69 -1.71 7.78
C ALA A 106 -11.46 -2.46 8.88
N SER A 107 -11.87 -3.70 8.61
CA SER A 107 -12.43 -4.57 9.64
C SER A 107 -11.35 -5.02 10.64
N PRO A 108 -11.71 -5.49 11.84
CA PRO A 108 -10.72 -6.05 12.78
C PRO A 108 -9.85 -7.15 12.17
N ILE A 109 -10.40 -7.94 11.24
CA ILE A 109 -9.66 -9.00 10.54
C ILE A 109 -8.67 -8.39 9.53
N ASP A 110 -9.08 -7.36 8.79
CA ASP A 110 -8.17 -6.60 7.92
C ASP A 110 -7.03 -5.98 8.74
N MET A 111 -7.35 -5.36 9.88
CA MET A 111 -6.40 -4.71 10.78
C MET A 111 -5.36 -5.69 11.31
N ILE A 112 -5.75 -6.91 11.71
CA ILE A 112 -4.80 -7.95 12.13
C ILE A 112 -3.92 -8.40 10.95
N VAL A 113 -4.51 -8.69 9.79
CA VAL A 113 -3.78 -9.22 8.64
C VAL A 113 -2.80 -8.19 8.09
N LEU A 114 -3.24 -6.95 7.87
CA LEU A 114 -2.43 -5.86 7.35
C LEU A 114 -1.43 -5.39 8.42
N GLY A 115 -1.86 -5.27 9.68
CA GLY A 115 -1.02 -4.83 10.78
C GLY A 115 0.17 -5.75 10.99
N ARG A 116 -0.01 -7.07 10.96
CA ARG A 116 1.12 -8.01 11.01
C ARG A 116 1.98 -7.96 9.76
N ARG A 117 1.37 -7.91 8.57
CA ARG A 117 2.10 -7.94 7.30
C ARG A 117 3.01 -6.73 7.12
N TYR A 118 2.53 -5.54 7.52
CA TYR A 118 3.23 -4.27 7.32
C TYR A 118 3.80 -3.68 8.61
N GLY A 119 3.71 -4.37 9.75
CA GLY A 119 4.26 -3.90 11.03
C GLY A 119 3.52 -2.73 11.66
N VAL A 120 2.20 -2.62 11.46
CA VAL A 120 1.33 -1.61 12.08
C VAL A 120 0.83 -2.14 13.43
N ASN A 121 1.72 -2.16 14.41
CA ASN A 121 1.50 -2.82 15.70
C ASN A 121 0.40 -2.15 16.54
N GLU A 122 0.18 -0.85 16.35
CA GLU A 122 -0.84 -0.07 17.04
C GLU A 122 -2.28 -0.57 16.77
N TRP A 123 -2.50 -1.25 15.64
CA TRP A 123 -3.81 -1.81 15.30
C TRP A 123 -4.11 -3.12 16.01
N LEU A 124 -3.07 -3.88 16.38
CA LEU A 124 -3.22 -5.27 16.79
C LEU A 124 -4.00 -5.43 18.10
N PRO A 125 -3.69 -4.70 19.20
CA PRO A 125 -4.38 -4.90 20.48
C PRO A 125 -5.90 -4.73 20.38
N ASP A 126 -6.35 -3.62 19.79
CA ASP A 126 -7.78 -3.29 19.68
C ASP A 126 -8.49 -4.25 18.71
N ALA A 127 -7.83 -4.64 17.61
CA ALA A 127 -8.40 -5.56 16.65
C ALA A 127 -8.54 -6.98 17.22
N TYR A 128 -7.51 -7.52 17.88
CA TYR A 128 -7.61 -8.81 18.57
C TYR A 128 -8.64 -8.75 19.69
N GLY A 129 -8.66 -7.68 20.49
CA GLY A 129 -9.65 -7.47 21.54
C GLY A 129 -11.08 -7.55 21.00
N THR A 130 -11.36 -6.79 19.95
CA THR A 130 -12.68 -6.77 19.28
C THR A 130 -13.07 -8.16 18.75
N VAL A 131 -12.14 -8.88 18.12
CA VAL A 131 -12.39 -10.23 17.63
C VAL A 131 -12.61 -11.21 18.80
N CYS A 132 -11.88 -11.10 19.90
CA CYS A 132 -12.05 -12.00 21.03
C CYS A 132 -13.40 -11.82 21.71
N VAL A 133 -13.85 -10.58 21.95
CA VAL A 133 -15.09 -10.31 22.70
C VAL A 133 -16.38 -10.47 21.90
N ARG A 134 -16.32 -10.47 20.55
CA ARG A 134 -17.55 -10.56 19.75
C ARG A 134 -18.21 -11.96 19.90
N PRO A 135 -19.55 -12.05 20.03
CA PRO A 135 -20.25 -13.34 20.20
C PRO A 135 -20.12 -14.29 19.00
N ALA A 136 -19.98 -13.75 17.79
CA ALA A 136 -19.89 -14.54 16.58
C ALA A 136 -18.54 -15.27 16.48
N ALA A 137 -18.59 -16.56 16.16
CA ALA A 137 -17.41 -17.35 15.83
C ALA A 137 -16.62 -16.74 14.65
N LEU A 138 -15.36 -17.15 14.48
CA LEU A 138 -14.63 -16.86 13.25
C LEU A 138 -15.29 -17.62 12.10
N THR A 139 -15.55 -16.92 10.99
CA THR A 139 -15.95 -17.58 9.75
C THR A 139 -14.76 -18.32 9.13
N LEU A 140 -15.03 -19.25 8.21
CA LEU A 140 -13.97 -19.95 7.48
C LEU A 140 -13.09 -18.98 6.66
N ASP A 141 -13.66 -17.92 6.11
CA ASP A 141 -12.90 -16.91 5.38
C ASP A 141 -11.94 -16.16 6.31
N GLU A 142 -12.46 -15.64 7.42
CA GLU A 142 -11.63 -14.96 8.42
C GLU A 142 -10.52 -15.87 8.96
N GLY A 143 -10.84 -17.14 9.26
CA GLY A 143 -9.86 -18.12 9.71
C GLY A 143 -8.75 -18.36 8.68
N ARG A 144 -9.09 -18.45 7.38
CA ARG A 144 -8.09 -18.59 6.30
C ARG A 144 -7.19 -17.36 6.20
N ARG A 145 -7.75 -16.17 6.38
CA ARG A 145 -7.01 -14.90 6.28
C ARG A 145 -6.07 -14.66 7.46
N LEU A 146 -6.51 -15.00 8.67
CA LEU A 146 -5.72 -14.89 9.90
C LEU A 146 -4.57 -15.91 9.95
N GLY A 147 -4.82 -17.13 9.43
CA GLY A 147 -3.91 -18.25 9.55
C GLY A 147 -4.03 -18.97 10.90
N VAL A 148 -3.45 -20.17 10.96
CA VAL A 148 -3.70 -21.13 12.05
C VAL A 148 -3.30 -20.58 13.42
N ASP A 149 -2.17 -19.90 13.54
CA ASP A 149 -1.66 -19.39 14.82
C ASP A 149 -2.61 -18.38 15.47
N ASP A 150 -3.14 -17.45 14.68
CA ASP A 150 -4.09 -16.44 15.16
C ASP A 150 -5.41 -17.08 15.58
N VAL A 151 -5.91 -18.03 14.77
CA VAL A 151 -7.15 -18.74 15.06
C VAL A 151 -7.04 -19.49 16.40
N ILE A 152 -5.91 -20.17 16.64
CA ILE A 152 -5.66 -20.87 17.91
C ILE A 152 -5.61 -19.89 19.08
N ARG A 153 -4.88 -18.77 18.94
CA ARG A 153 -4.76 -17.76 20.01
C ARG A 153 -6.12 -17.11 20.34
N ILE A 154 -6.88 -16.71 19.32
CA ILE A 154 -8.21 -16.12 19.49
C ILE A 154 -9.14 -17.12 20.18
N ASN A 155 -9.12 -18.39 19.78
CA ASN A 155 -9.96 -19.41 20.39
C ASN A 155 -9.60 -19.69 21.85
N ALA A 156 -8.32 -19.67 22.21
CA ALA A 156 -7.86 -19.86 23.59
C ALA A 156 -8.32 -18.74 24.54
N ILE A 157 -8.44 -17.49 24.04
CA ILE A 157 -8.90 -16.35 24.84
C ILE A 157 -10.43 -16.35 25.04
N ARG A 158 -11.17 -16.97 24.12
CA ARG A 158 -12.65 -17.01 24.16
C ARG A 158 -13.24 -18.06 25.11
N GLN A 159 -12.40 -18.91 25.72
CA GLN A 159 -12.82 -19.90 26.72
C GLN A 159 -12.88 -19.29 28.11
#